data_AF-A0A1B2FEM5-F1
#
_entry.id   AF-A0A1B2FEM5-F1
#
_cell.length_a   1.000
_cell.length_b   1.000
_cell.length_c   1.000
_cell.angle_alpha   90.00
_cell.angle_beta   90.00
_cell.angle_gamma   90.00
#
_symmetry.space_group_name_H-M   'P 1'
#
loop_
_entity.id
_entity.type
_entity.pdbx_description
1 polymer ?
#
loop_
_entity_poly.entity_id
_entity_poly.type
_entity_poly.pdbx_seq_one_letter_code
_entity_poly.pdbx_strand_id
1 'polypeptide(L)' 'MTNEEVLQALSHLIGIRYAPSIKDEISAITLRSRVVGPSEMSTREFDPMRIHIQADAKGIIEGFAFN' A
#
# COMPACT_ATOMS: atom_id res chain seq x y z
N MET A 1 -13.05 -6.76 -0.71
CA MET A 1 -12.86 -5.56 0.11
C MET A 1 -12.94 -4.33 -0.76
N THR A 2 -13.71 -3.33 -0.33
CA THR A 2 -13.72 -1.99 -0.94
C THR A 2 -12.43 -1.24 -0.57
N ASN A 3 -12.13 -0.16 -1.29
CA ASN A 3 -10.94 0.64 -0.99
C ASN A 3 -11.02 1.30 0.40
N GLU A 4 -12.22 1.64 0.86
CA GLU A 4 -12.45 2.17 2.21
C GLU A 4 -12.15 1.13 3.30
N GLU A 5 -12.61 -0.11 3.12
CA GLU A 5 -12.31 -1.22 4.05
C GLU A 5 -10.81 -1.49 4.11
N VAL A 6 -10.11 -1.40 2.97
CA VAL A 6 -8.65 -1.55 2.93
C VAL A 6 -7.95 -0.41 3.66
N LEU A 7 -8.34 0.84 3.43
CA LEU A 7 -7.75 1.98 4.17
C LEU A 7 -7.92 1.84 5.67
N GLN A 8 -9.11 1.42 6.11
CA GLN A 8 -9.37 1.20 7.52
C GLN A 8 -8.51 0.06 8.09
N ALA A 9 -8.40 -1.05 7.35
CA ALA A 9 -7.57 -2.19 7.75
C ALA A 9 -6.08 -1.81 7.83
N LEU A 10 -5.58 -0.96 6.94
CA LEU A 10 -4.17 -0.55 6.88
C LEU A 10 -3.83 0.69 7.71
N SER A 11 -4.81 1.33 8.34
CA SER A 11 -4.62 2.57 9.11
C SER A 11 -3.56 2.47 10.21
N HIS A 12 -3.39 1.28 10.80
CA HIS A 12 -2.39 1.00 11.83
C HIS A 12 -0.95 1.04 11.32
N LEU A 13 -0.74 0.99 10.00
CA LEU A 13 0.59 1.08 9.38
C LEU A 13 1.04 2.54 9.15
N ILE A 14 0.13 3.50 9.24
CA ILE A 14 0.43 4.92 9.06
C ILE A 14 1.31 5.40 10.23
N GLY A 15 2.41 6.09 9.91
CA GLY A 15 3.39 6.54 10.88
C GLY A 15 4.51 5.53 11.17
N ILE A 16 4.45 4.32 10.61
CA ILE A 16 5.52 3.32 10.70
C ILE A 16 6.47 3.47 9.51
N ARG A 17 7.76 3.15 9.73
CA ARG A 17 8.73 3.07 8.64
C ARG A 17 8.40 1.91 7.70
N TYR A 18 8.28 2.22 6.40
CA TYR A 18 8.12 1.23 5.35
C TYR A 18 9.28 0.23 5.36
N ALA A 19 8.91 -1.05 5.34
CA ALA A 19 9.81 -2.17 5.12
C ALA A 19 9.23 -3.06 4.00
N PRO A 20 10.06 -3.76 3.21
CA PRO A 20 9.56 -4.65 2.15
C PRO A 20 8.54 -5.69 2.63
N SER A 21 8.67 -6.16 3.89
CA SER A 21 7.74 -7.11 4.52
C SER A 21 6.32 -6.57 4.70
N ILE A 22 6.14 -5.24 4.75
CA ILE A 22 4.83 -4.59 4.82
C ILE A 22 3.98 -4.95 3.58
N LYS A 23 4.62 -5.20 2.42
CA LYS A 23 3.88 -5.60 1.21
C LYS A 23 3.25 -6.98 1.36
N ASP A 24 3.96 -7.92 1.99
CA ASP A 24 3.45 -9.27 2.24
C ASP A 24 2.29 -9.23 3.24
N GLU A 25 2.42 -8.39 4.27
CA GLU A 25 1.36 -8.15 5.26
C GLU A 25 0.11 -7.52 4.62
N ILE A 26 0.27 -6.46 3.82
CA ILE A 26 -0.83 -5.83 3.09
C ILE A 26 -1.49 -6.85 2.14
N SER A 27 -0.69 -7.65 1.43
CA SER A 27 -1.21 -8.68 0.53
C SER A 27 -2.00 -9.75 1.28
N ALA A 28 -1.55 -10.15 2.47
CA ALA A 28 -2.24 -11.11 3.32
C ALA A 28 -3.56 -10.57 3.89
N ILE A 29 -3.57 -9.31 4.34
CA ILE A 29 -4.76 -8.65 4.90
C ILE A 29 -5.82 -8.39 3.82
N THR A 30 -5.38 -7.88 2.67
CA THR A 30 -6.29 -7.38 1.63
C THR A 30 -6.61 -8.41 0.55
N LEU A 31 -5.89 -9.55 0.54
CA LEU A 31 -5.90 -10.56 -0.52
C LEU A 31 -5.56 -10.00 -1.91
N ARG A 32 -4.91 -8.84 -1.97
CA ARG A 32 -4.47 -8.20 -3.22
C ARG A 32 -3.01 -8.54 -3.47
N SER A 33 -2.72 -9.10 -4.63
CA SER A 33 -1.36 -9.50 -5.03
C SER A 33 -0.51 -8.35 -5.57
N ARG A 34 -1.12 -7.20 -5.88
CA ARG A 34 -0.48 -6.08 -6.56
C ARG A 34 -0.25 -4.90 -5.59
N VAL A 35 0.73 -5.03 -4.71
CA VAL A 35 1.14 -3.97 -3.77
C VAL A 35 2.45 -3.34 -4.25
N VAL A 36 2.43 -2.03 -4.47
CA VAL A 36 3.57 -1.24 -4.97
C VAL A 36 4.15 -0.43 -3.81
N GLY A 37 5.45 -0.56 -3.59
CA GLY A 37 6.17 0.22 -2.59
C GLY A 37 6.32 1.70 -2.96
N PRO A 38 6.64 2.58 -2.00
CA PRO A 38 6.71 4.04 -2.19
C PRO A 38 7.80 4.53 -3.15
N SER A 39 8.75 3.67 -3.54
CA SER A 39 9.81 3.98 -4.51
C SER A 39 9.85 2.98 -5.66
N GLU A 40 8.82 2.14 -5.80
CA GLU A 40 8.75 1.16 -6.88
C GLU A 40 8.10 1.76 -8.13
N MET A 41 8.73 1.54 -9.27
CA MET A 41 8.18 1.94 -10.56
C MET A 41 7.03 1.01 -10.93
N SER A 42 5.84 1.56 -11.20
CA SER A 42 4.67 0.81 -11.66
C SER A 42 4.36 1.12 -13.13
N THR A 43 3.79 0.16 -13.85
CA THR A 43 3.23 0.40 -15.19
C THR A 43 2.02 1.32 -15.09
N ARG A 44 1.76 2.13 -16.13
CA ARG A 44 0.59 3.04 -16.20
C ARG A 44 -0.74 2.32 -16.51
N GLU A 45 -0.75 0.99 -16.44
CA GLU A 45 -1.97 0.21 -16.60
C GLU A 45 -2.86 0.40 -15.37
N PHE A 46 -4.11 0.75 -15.62
CA PHE A 46 -5.15 0.83 -14.60
C PHE A 46 -5.44 -0.56 -14.04
N ASP A 47 -5.25 -0.72 -12.74
CA ASP A 47 -5.50 -1.98 -12.02
C ASP A 47 -6.27 -1.66 -10.73
N PRO A 48 -7.59 -1.89 -10.68
CA PRO A 48 -8.42 -1.51 -9.53
C PRO A 48 -8.08 -2.29 -8.26
N MET A 49 -7.27 -3.34 -8.35
CA MET A 49 -6.79 -4.12 -7.20
C MET A 49 -5.41 -3.67 -6.73
N ARG A 50 -4.79 -2.67 -7.39
CA ARG A 50 -3.46 -2.18 -7.03
C ARG A 50 -3.50 -1.25 -5.83
N ILE A 51 -2.55 -1.46 -4.92
CA ILE A 51 -2.33 -0.59 -3.77
C ILE A 51 -0.97 0.08 -3.93
N HIS A 52 -0.95 1.39 -3.93
CA HIS A 52 0.26 2.20 -3.86
C HIS A 52 0.50 2.64 -2.42
N ILE A 53 1.61 2.20 -1.83
CA ILE A 53 2.04 2.67 -0.52
C ILE A 53 2.65 4.06 -0.70
N GLN A 54 2.13 5.05 0.02
CA GLN A 54 2.69 6.40 0.05
C GLN A 54 3.53 6.56 1.31
N ALA A 55 4.77 6.98 1.13
CA ALA A 55 5.68 7.26 2.25
C ALA A 55 6.42 8.57 2.02
N ASP A 56 6.80 9.21 3.12
CA ASP A 56 7.59 10.45 3.12
C ASP A 56 9.04 10.21 2.67
N ALA A 57 9.81 11.30 2.58
CA ALA A 57 11.23 11.24 2.23
C ALA A 57 12.11 10.44 3.22
N LYS A 58 11.62 10.17 4.43
CA LYS A 58 12.28 9.35 5.46
C LYS A 58 11.82 7.89 5.41
N GLY A 59 10.90 7.55 4.50
CA GLY A 59 10.30 6.23 4.36
C GLY A 59 9.23 5.92 5.40
N ILE A 60 8.62 6.93 6.03
CA ILE A 60 7.48 6.76 6.93
C ILE A 60 6.19 6.71 6.11
N ILE A 61 5.36 5.70 6.33
CA ILE A 61 4.09 5.54 5.60
C ILE A 61 3.14 6.67 6.00
N GLU A 62 2.71 7.45 5.02
CA GLU A 62 1.74 8.54 5.19
C GLU A 62 0.33 8.13 4.76
N GLY A 63 0.22 7.14 3.86
CA GLY A 63 -1.07 6.68 3.38
C GLY A 63 -1.00 5.65 2.26
N PHE A 64 -2.14 5.41 1.61
CA PHE A 64 -2.29 4.45 0.51
C PHE A 64 -3.17 5.03 -0.60
N ALA A 65 -2.80 4.75 -1.84
CA ALA A 65 -3.56 5.14 -3.03
C ALA A 65 -3.98 3.91 -3.85
N PHE A 66 -5.10 4.03 -4.58
CA PHE A 66 -5.66 2.99 -5.43
C PHE A 66 -5.94 3.61 -6.79
N ASN A 67 -5.12 3.29 -7.78
CA ASN A 67 -5.09 3.93 -9.08
C ASN A 67 -4.60 2.98 -10.17
#